data_AF-A0A2M7S5Q2-F1
#
_entry.id   AF-A0A2M7S5Q2-F1
#
_cell.length_a   1.000
_cell.length_b   1.000
_cell.length_c   1.000
_cell.angle_alpha   90.00
_cell.angle_beta   90.00
_cell.angle_gamma   90.00
#
_symmetry.space_group_name_H-M   'P 1'
#
loop_
_entity.id
_entity.type
_entity.pdbx_description
1 polymer ?
#
loop_
_entity_poly.entity_id
_entity_poly.type
_entity_poly.pdbx_seq_one_letter_code
_entity_poly.pdbx_strand_id
1 'polypeptide(L)'
;MGSIQTGIATSINFWMSVGIGTALVIAVIGIVSTVKSFTSGKKNQAVRGSLKPVPGRGDIPIWLAGVLWISSMCGFLFLAHKLVPTFPFIFFVFFAFVWSPLDTYVSARMRGLTGGDWGVPYIREGIFVFSRNMGYKGVAIWFTPIPLQDHGYMSQFFREVELTGTKFTSIIKAEFLMFPIVMFTSFIFWSLLWKLGPIPSAVYPYAAKFWPLNATMQCLWSTATIEGRSWLLESIKWQYILAGGAIGSGLLAFTHFLKLPMLFFYGLLGGLGGWPHGSIPLMFGGLLGRYVFAKRYGKETWKSYAPVLLAGYSCGMGLIGMAGIAVAFISKSVYQMPF
;
A
#
# COMPACT_ATOMS: atom_id res chain seq x y z
N MET A 1 -12.30 5.71 -27.67
CA MET A 1 -11.53 5.71 -26.40
C MET A 1 -11.57 4.32 -25.80
N GLY A 2 -10.42 3.72 -25.49
CA GLY A 2 -10.38 2.45 -24.78
C GLY A 2 -10.72 2.61 -23.30
N SER A 3 -11.22 1.55 -22.65
CA SER A 3 -11.60 1.57 -21.22
C SER A 3 -10.50 2.17 -20.33
N ILE A 4 -9.24 1.83 -20.59
CA ILE A 4 -8.07 2.33 -19.85
C ILE A 4 -7.91 3.86 -19.96
N GLN A 5 -8.09 4.44 -21.14
CA GLN A 5 -8.01 5.89 -21.34
C GLN A 5 -9.16 6.62 -20.65
N THR A 6 -10.38 6.08 -20.77
CA THR A 6 -11.56 6.61 -20.08
C THR A 6 -11.41 6.54 -18.56
N GLY A 7 -10.86 5.45 -18.04
CA GLY A 7 -10.57 5.29 -16.62
C GLY A 7 -9.60 6.33 -16.10
N ILE A 8 -8.57 6.65 -16.88
CA ILE A 8 -7.59 7.69 -16.56
C ILE A 8 -8.19 9.09 -16.58
N ALA A 9 -8.92 9.43 -17.64
CA ALA A 9 -9.54 10.73 -17.76
C ALA A 9 -10.53 10.97 -16.62
N THR A 10 -11.34 9.95 -16.28
CA THR A 10 -12.27 10.01 -15.14
C THR A 10 -11.51 10.09 -13.81
N SER A 11 -10.37 9.39 -13.71
CA SER A 11 -9.55 9.43 -12.49
C SER A 11 -8.99 10.81 -12.23
N ILE A 12 -8.34 11.43 -13.22
CA ILE A 12 -7.75 12.77 -13.08
C ILE A 12 -8.84 13.82 -12.83
N ASN A 13 -9.92 13.80 -13.60
CA ASN A 13 -10.91 14.89 -13.58
C ASN A 13 -11.91 14.82 -12.42
N PHE A 14 -12.14 13.63 -11.85
CA PHE A 14 -13.18 13.42 -10.84
C PHE A 14 -12.67 12.62 -9.63
N TRP A 15 -12.25 11.37 -9.84
CA TRP A 15 -11.96 10.46 -8.71
C TRP A 15 -10.74 10.87 -7.88
N MET A 16 -9.76 11.55 -8.46
CA MET A 16 -8.61 12.08 -7.73
C MET A 16 -9.06 13.10 -6.68
N SER A 17 -9.87 14.09 -7.08
CA SER A 17 -10.38 15.11 -6.15
C SER A 17 -11.35 14.52 -5.12
N VAL A 18 -12.27 13.65 -5.55
CA VAL A 18 -13.21 12.97 -4.62
C VAL A 18 -12.47 12.06 -3.65
N GLY A 19 -11.48 11.31 -4.13
CA GLY A 19 -10.65 10.40 -3.35
C GLY A 19 -9.79 11.12 -2.30
N ILE A 20 -9.25 12.30 -2.64
CA ILE A 20 -8.58 13.17 -1.66
C ILE A 20 -9.59 13.58 -0.57
N GLY A 21 -10.79 14.03 -0.96
CA GLY A 21 -11.84 14.44 -0.03
C GLY A 21 -12.28 13.32 0.93
N THR A 22 -12.55 12.12 0.42
CA THR A 22 -12.93 10.96 1.25
C THR A 22 -11.78 10.51 2.15
N ALA A 23 -10.54 10.50 1.65
CA ALA A 23 -9.38 10.13 2.45
C ALA A 23 -9.12 11.10 3.61
N LEU A 24 -9.33 12.41 3.41
CA LEU A 24 -9.25 13.40 4.48
C LEU A 24 -10.25 13.11 5.61
N VAL A 25 -11.48 12.70 5.27
CA VAL A 25 -12.47 12.29 6.28
C VAL A 25 -11.98 11.09 7.08
N ILE A 26 -11.46 10.06 6.40
CA ILE A 26 -10.94 8.89 7.12
C ILE A 26 -9.72 9.27 7.97
N ALA A 27 -8.87 10.18 7.51
CA ALA A 27 -7.70 10.65 8.25
C ALA A 27 -8.14 11.37 9.53
N VAL A 28 -9.15 12.24 9.45
CA VAL A 28 -9.75 12.91 10.61
C VAL A 28 -10.34 11.88 11.58
N ILE A 29 -11.08 10.88 11.10
CA ILE A 29 -11.61 9.79 11.94
C ILE A 29 -10.46 9.02 12.63
N GLY A 30 -9.40 8.70 11.88
CA GLY A 30 -8.21 8.02 12.38
C GLY A 30 -7.53 8.80 13.50
N ILE A 31 -7.27 10.10 13.28
CA ILE A 31 -6.67 11.00 14.28
C ILE A 31 -7.58 11.14 15.51
N VAL A 32 -8.87 11.42 15.32
CA VAL A 32 -9.83 11.57 16.44
C VAL A 32 -9.94 10.28 17.24
N SER A 33 -10.02 9.12 16.59
CA SER A 33 -10.07 7.82 17.27
C SER A 33 -8.79 7.53 18.05
N THR A 34 -7.64 7.94 17.53
CA THR A 34 -6.33 7.80 18.18
C THR A 34 -6.24 8.70 19.40
N VAL A 35 -6.51 10.01 19.25
CA VAL A 35 -6.53 10.97 20.36
C VAL A 35 -7.51 10.55 21.45
N LYS A 36 -8.74 10.16 21.11
CA LYS A 36 -9.73 9.64 22.07
C LYS A 36 -9.24 8.39 22.80
N SER A 37 -8.48 7.52 22.15
CA SER A 37 -7.94 6.30 22.78
C SER A 37 -6.82 6.64 23.76
N PHE A 38 -5.98 7.62 23.46
CA PHE A 38 -4.96 8.13 24.39
C PHE A 38 -5.58 8.81 25.61
N THR A 39 -6.64 9.62 25.43
CA THR A 39 -7.31 10.30 26.54
C THR A 39 -8.21 9.38 27.36
N SER A 40 -8.83 8.37 26.74
CA SER A 40 -9.67 7.36 27.42
C SER A 40 -8.86 6.21 28.03
N GLY A 41 -7.52 6.27 27.95
CA GLY A 41 -6.57 5.22 28.33
C GLY A 41 -6.55 4.79 29.82
N LYS A 42 -7.40 5.37 30.68
CA LYS A 42 -7.60 4.90 32.06
C LYS A 42 -8.53 3.69 32.19
N LYS A 43 -9.39 3.39 31.19
CA LYS A 43 -10.37 2.28 31.30
C LYS A 43 -9.97 0.95 30.65
N ASN A 44 -8.96 0.92 29.78
CA ASN A 44 -8.56 -0.29 29.02
C ASN A 44 -7.17 -0.86 29.41
N GLN A 45 -6.67 -0.56 30.61
CA GLN A 45 -5.38 -1.09 31.09
C GLN A 45 -5.33 -2.63 31.16
N ALA A 46 -6.48 -3.32 31.23
CA ALA A 46 -6.55 -4.78 31.35
C ALA A 46 -6.04 -5.56 30.11
N VAL A 47 -5.87 -4.91 28.95
CA VAL A 47 -5.41 -5.56 27.69
C VAL A 47 -4.12 -4.94 27.14
N ARG A 48 -3.38 -4.15 27.96
CA ARG A 48 -2.03 -3.72 27.55
C ARG A 48 -1.11 -4.94 27.56
N GLY A 49 -0.79 -5.45 26.37
CA GLY A 49 0.33 -6.36 26.19
C GLY A 49 1.57 -5.79 26.88
N SER A 50 2.26 -6.65 27.61
CA SER A 50 3.47 -6.28 28.34
C SER A 50 4.50 -5.68 27.38
N LEU A 51 5.11 -4.56 27.76
CA LEU A 51 6.31 -4.03 27.07
C LEU A 51 7.52 -4.94 27.25
N LYS A 52 7.41 -5.98 28.10
CA LYS A 52 8.47 -6.97 28.25
C LYS A 52 8.39 -7.97 27.07
N PRO A 53 9.52 -8.23 26.40
CA PRO A 53 9.59 -9.27 25.39
C PRO A 53 9.16 -10.62 25.97
N VAL A 54 8.53 -11.46 25.15
CA VAL A 54 8.06 -12.78 25.59
C VAL A 54 9.31 -13.63 25.93
N PRO A 55 9.40 -14.23 27.14
CA PRO A 55 10.57 -14.99 27.55
C PRO A 55 10.88 -16.13 26.57
N GLY A 56 12.14 -16.27 26.16
CA GLY A 56 12.62 -17.39 25.32
C GLY A 56 12.50 -17.24 23.80
N ARG A 57 11.90 -16.16 23.28
CA ARG A 57 11.71 -15.93 21.83
C ARG A 57 12.90 -15.26 21.11
N GLY A 58 13.80 -14.63 21.87
CA GLY A 58 14.97 -13.91 21.34
C GLY A 58 14.63 -12.55 20.74
N ASP A 59 13.58 -11.90 21.26
CA ASP A 59 13.11 -10.58 20.81
C ASP A 59 14.20 -9.51 20.98
N ILE A 60 14.26 -8.61 19.99
CA ILE A 60 15.13 -7.43 20.05
C ILE A 60 14.59 -6.48 21.13
N PRO A 61 15.42 -5.97 22.05
CA PRO A 61 14.95 -5.01 23.04
C PRO A 61 14.47 -3.73 22.35
N ILE A 62 13.40 -3.12 22.87
CA ILE A 62 12.73 -1.96 22.25
C ILE A 62 13.71 -0.81 21.97
N TRP A 63 14.69 -0.59 22.85
CA TRP A 63 15.70 0.45 22.63
C TRP A 63 16.54 0.18 21.38
N LEU A 64 16.94 -1.08 21.14
CA LEU A 64 17.74 -1.46 19.99
C LEU A 64 16.91 -1.36 18.70
N ALA A 65 15.63 -1.71 18.76
CA ALA A 65 14.70 -1.47 17.65
C ALA A 65 14.57 0.04 17.33
N GLY A 66 14.49 0.89 18.36
CA GLY A 66 14.49 2.34 18.19
C GLY A 66 15.78 2.89 17.57
N VAL A 67 16.94 2.37 18.01
CA VAL A 67 18.24 2.75 17.43
C VAL A 67 18.35 2.29 15.97
N LEU A 68 17.94 1.07 15.65
CA LEU A 68 17.91 0.56 14.27
C LEU A 68 16.97 1.37 13.38
N TRP A 69 15.82 1.79 13.91
CA TRP A 69 14.90 2.67 13.21
C TRP A 69 15.55 4.03 12.91
N ILE A 70 16.08 4.70 13.93
CA ILE A 70 16.71 6.01 13.79
C ILE A 70 17.90 5.93 12.83
N SER A 71 18.74 4.89 12.95
CA SER A 71 19.91 4.72 12.07
C SER A 71 19.51 4.47 10.61
N SER A 72 18.49 3.65 10.37
CA SER A 72 17.94 3.42 9.02
C SER A 72 17.36 4.70 8.42
N MET A 73 16.54 5.42 9.19
CA MET A 73 15.94 6.69 8.75
C MET A 73 17.02 7.75 8.49
N CYS A 74 18.03 7.87 9.34
CA CYS A 74 19.17 8.75 9.11
C CYS A 74 19.93 8.38 7.83
N GLY A 75 20.07 7.08 7.52
CA GLY A 75 20.64 6.61 6.25
C GLY A 75 19.82 7.09 5.04
N PHE A 76 18.48 6.98 5.11
CA PHE A 76 17.60 7.53 4.07
C PHE A 76 17.71 9.05 3.95
N LEU A 77 17.72 9.78 5.07
CA LEU A 77 17.88 11.24 5.08
C LEU A 77 19.19 11.66 4.41
N PHE A 78 20.30 10.99 4.76
CA PHE A 78 21.61 11.25 4.18
C PHE A 78 21.61 10.99 2.67
N LEU A 79 21.10 9.84 2.22
CA LEU A 79 21.05 9.49 0.81
C LEU A 79 20.15 10.46 0.02
N ALA A 80 18.98 10.79 0.55
CA ALA A 80 18.03 11.69 -0.09
C ALA A 80 18.58 13.11 -0.20
N HIS A 81 19.22 13.63 0.86
CA HIS A 81 19.85 14.94 0.84
C HIS A 81 21.06 15.00 -0.09
N LYS A 82 21.86 13.92 -0.17
CA LYS A 82 22.98 13.84 -1.11
C LYS A 82 22.51 13.82 -2.57
N LEU A 83 21.39 13.15 -2.87
CA LEU A 83 20.81 13.09 -4.21
C LEU A 83 20.14 14.41 -4.62
N VAL A 84 19.44 15.08 -3.70
CA VAL A 84 18.71 16.33 -3.97
C VAL A 84 18.96 17.35 -2.85
N PRO A 85 20.11 18.04 -2.86
CA PRO A 85 20.47 19.00 -1.81
C PRO A 85 19.59 20.26 -1.83
N THR A 86 18.96 20.57 -2.96
CA THR A 86 18.08 21.72 -3.14
C THR A 86 16.70 21.54 -2.51
N PHE A 87 16.31 20.32 -2.14
CA PHE A 87 15.01 20.06 -1.53
C PHE A 87 15.05 20.41 -0.03
N PRO A 88 14.00 21.06 0.52
CA PRO A 88 14.00 21.47 1.92
C PRO A 88 14.13 20.27 2.88
N PHE A 89 15.22 20.22 3.64
CA PHE A 89 15.56 19.11 4.53
C PHE A 89 14.46 18.83 5.57
N ILE A 90 13.71 19.86 5.98
CA ILE A 90 12.60 19.75 6.93
C ILE A 90 11.54 18.73 6.48
N PHE A 91 11.27 18.60 5.19
CA PHE A 91 10.29 17.64 4.69
C PHE A 91 10.80 16.20 4.79
N PHE A 92 12.10 15.98 4.58
CA PHE A 92 12.68 14.66 4.79
C PHE A 92 12.58 14.24 6.26
N VAL A 93 12.88 15.15 7.19
CA VAL A 93 12.75 14.92 8.64
C VAL A 93 11.29 14.65 9.03
N PHE A 94 10.36 15.44 8.49
CA PHE A 94 8.92 15.24 8.69
C PHE A 94 8.49 13.84 8.22
N PHE A 95 8.90 13.42 7.02
CA PHE A 95 8.55 12.09 6.51
C PHE A 95 9.11 10.96 7.38
N ALA A 96 10.39 11.05 7.74
CA ALA A 96 11.08 10.02 8.51
C ALA A 96 10.56 9.85 9.94
N PHE A 97 10.37 10.95 10.68
CA PHE A 97 10.15 10.90 12.12
C PHE A 97 8.74 11.26 12.56
N VAL A 98 7.94 11.90 11.71
CA VAL A 98 6.56 12.29 12.03
C VAL A 98 5.58 11.44 11.24
N TRP A 99 5.68 11.46 9.91
CA TRP A 99 4.72 10.81 9.05
C TRP A 99 4.81 9.28 9.11
N SER A 100 5.97 8.69 8.82
CA SER A 100 6.13 7.24 8.72
C SER A 100 5.75 6.49 10.02
N PRO A 101 6.12 6.96 11.24
CA PRO A 101 5.66 6.34 12.48
C PRO A 101 4.16 6.48 12.72
N LEU A 102 3.57 7.64 12.38
CA LEU A 102 2.13 7.87 12.51
C LEU A 102 1.35 6.97 11.56
N ASP A 103 1.75 6.93 10.30
CA ASP A 103 1.15 6.09 9.26
C ASP A 103 1.23 4.61 9.62
N THR A 104 2.42 4.16 10.06
CA THR A 104 2.64 2.80 10.56
C THR A 104 1.74 2.44 11.74
N TYR A 105 1.54 3.36 12.69
CA TYR A 105 0.66 3.11 13.85
C TYR A 105 -0.81 3.00 13.44
N VAL A 106 -1.29 3.91 12.60
CA VAL A 106 -2.68 3.89 12.12
C VAL A 106 -2.91 2.64 11.26
N SER A 107 -1.98 2.29 10.38
CA SER A 107 -2.02 1.07 9.55
C SER A 107 -2.03 -0.20 10.40
N ALA A 108 -1.15 -0.33 11.41
CA ALA A 108 -1.15 -1.46 12.33
C ALA A 108 -2.50 -1.65 13.05
N ARG A 109 -3.10 -0.54 13.50
CA ARG A 109 -4.42 -0.55 14.15
C ARG A 109 -5.53 -0.92 13.17
N MET A 110 -5.51 -0.37 11.96
CA MET A 110 -6.48 -0.68 10.92
C MET A 110 -6.41 -2.16 10.53
N ARG A 111 -5.22 -2.73 10.36
CA ARG A 111 -5.07 -4.18 10.14
C ARG A 111 -5.65 -4.99 11.30
N GLY A 112 -5.37 -4.59 12.54
CA GLY A 112 -5.92 -5.26 13.73
C GLY A 112 -7.45 -5.19 13.86
N LEU A 113 -8.08 -4.11 13.41
CA LEU A 113 -9.53 -3.88 13.55
C LEU A 113 -10.34 -4.32 12.33
N THR A 114 -9.82 -4.12 11.13
CA THR A 114 -10.54 -4.31 9.87
C THR A 114 -9.87 -5.28 8.92
N GLY A 115 -8.66 -5.75 9.21
CA GLY A 115 -7.87 -6.60 8.31
C GLY A 115 -7.38 -5.88 7.05
N GLY A 116 -7.46 -4.54 7.01
CA GLY A 116 -7.09 -3.73 5.86
C GLY A 116 -6.09 -2.64 6.21
N ASP A 117 -5.54 -2.03 5.16
CA ASP A 117 -4.40 -1.12 5.27
C ASP A 117 -4.86 0.34 5.29
N TRP A 118 -4.06 1.18 5.92
CA TRP A 118 -4.24 2.63 5.91
C TRP A 118 -3.26 3.25 4.92
N GLY A 119 -3.69 4.29 4.22
CA GLY A 119 -2.81 5.10 3.39
C GLY A 119 -3.49 6.38 2.95
N VAL A 120 -2.83 7.52 3.16
CA VAL A 120 -3.34 8.80 2.65
C VAL A 120 -2.92 8.97 1.20
N PRO A 121 -3.89 9.06 0.25
CA PRO A 121 -3.58 9.28 -1.15
C PRO A 121 -2.84 10.60 -1.36
N TYR A 122 -1.87 10.58 -2.28
CA TYR A 122 -1.18 11.77 -2.78
C TYR A 122 -0.39 12.59 -1.75
N ILE A 123 -0.07 12.04 -0.57
CA ILE A 123 0.68 12.82 0.42
C ILE A 123 2.09 13.18 -0.07
N ARG A 124 2.73 12.24 -0.77
CA ARG A 124 4.04 12.43 -1.40
C ARG A 124 3.97 13.55 -2.45
N GLU A 125 3.03 13.42 -3.37
CA GLU A 125 2.78 14.36 -4.46
C GLU A 125 2.46 15.77 -3.91
N GLY A 126 1.57 15.84 -2.92
CA GLY A 126 1.13 17.09 -2.30
C GLY A 126 2.27 17.84 -1.62
N ILE A 127 3.15 17.14 -0.89
CA ILE A 127 4.30 17.78 -0.24
C ILE A 127 5.37 18.20 -1.26
N PHE A 128 5.57 17.46 -2.35
CA PHE A 128 6.51 17.90 -3.39
C PHE A 128 6.01 19.16 -4.09
N VAL A 129 4.72 19.22 -4.40
CA VAL A 129 4.11 20.42 -4.96
C VAL A 129 4.19 21.57 -3.94
N PHE A 130 3.91 21.32 -2.67
CA PHE A 130 4.01 22.33 -1.61
C PHE A 130 5.44 22.83 -1.39
N SER A 131 6.46 21.97 -1.55
CA SER A 131 7.87 22.35 -1.41
C SER A 131 8.30 23.46 -2.39
N ARG A 132 7.55 23.66 -3.47
CA ARG A 132 7.71 24.79 -4.39
C ARG A 132 7.54 26.14 -3.69
N ASN A 133 6.61 26.24 -2.73
CA ASN A 133 6.39 27.46 -1.95
C ASN A 133 7.62 27.80 -1.08
N MET A 134 8.47 26.80 -0.80
CA MET A 134 9.76 26.95 -0.11
C MET A 134 10.94 27.07 -1.09
N GLY A 135 10.69 27.30 -2.38
CA GLY A 135 11.71 27.60 -3.38
C GLY A 135 12.23 26.40 -4.19
N TYR A 136 11.73 25.18 -3.97
CA TYR A 136 12.17 24.02 -4.76
C TYR A 136 11.53 24.00 -6.16
N LYS A 137 12.37 23.93 -7.20
CA LYS A 137 11.96 23.76 -8.60
C LYS A 137 12.82 22.69 -9.23
N GLY A 138 12.29 21.48 -9.35
CA GLY A 138 13.05 20.37 -9.89
C GLY A 138 12.23 19.08 -10.00
N VAL A 139 12.71 18.20 -10.87
CA VAL A 139 12.13 16.86 -11.10
C VAL A 139 12.82 15.80 -10.24
N ALA A 140 14.04 16.08 -9.78
CA ALA A 140 14.89 15.09 -9.11
C ALA A 140 14.24 14.46 -7.86
N ILE A 141 13.41 15.22 -7.12
CA ILE A 141 12.71 14.70 -5.94
C ILE A 141 11.78 13.51 -6.25
N TRP A 142 11.21 13.47 -7.46
CA TRP A 142 10.30 12.41 -7.90
C TRP A 142 10.98 11.06 -8.11
N PHE A 143 12.31 11.05 -8.21
CA PHE A 143 13.14 9.85 -8.38
C PHE A 143 13.99 9.54 -7.14
N THR A 144 13.82 10.31 -6.06
CA THR A 144 14.61 10.17 -4.84
C THR A 144 13.95 9.18 -3.88
N PRO A 145 14.72 8.27 -3.24
CA PRO A 145 14.19 7.42 -2.19
C PRO A 145 13.85 8.25 -0.95
N ILE A 146 12.57 8.31 -0.60
CA ILE A 146 12.06 9.14 0.51
C ILE A 146 11.51 8.23 1.60
N PRO A 147 11.73 8.55 2.89
CA PRO A 147 11.29 7.72 4.01
C PRO A 147 9.76 7.79 4.22
N LEU A 148 9.02 7.16 3.32
CA LEU A 148 7.55 7.10 3.27
C LEU A 148 7.04 5.66 3.46
N GLN A 149 7.83 4.82 4.12
CA GLN A 149 7.51 3.40 4.29
C GLN A 149 6.47 3.21 5.40
N ASP A 150 5.45 2.40 5.12
CA ASP A 150 4.49 1.88 6.09
C ASP A 150 4.95 0.49 6.56
N HIS A 151 5.13 0.32 7.86
CA HIS A 151 5.50 -0.95 8.48
C HIS A 151 4.36 -1.58 9.28
N GLY A 152 3.11 -1.14 9.08
CA GLY A 152 1.94 -1.65 9.79
C GLY A 152 1.75 -3.16 9.64
N TYR A 153 2.06 -3.72 8.47
CA TYR A 153 2.03 -5.17 8.23
C TYR A 153 2.95 -5.96 9.16
N MET A 154 4.10 -5.39 9.55
CA MET A 154 5.07 -6.07 10.41
C MET A 154 4.50 -6.36 11.80
N SER A 155 3.55 -5.54 12.27
CA SER A 155 2.86 -5.80 13.54
C SER A 155 2.03 -7.09 13.52
N GLN A 156 1.36 -7.36 12.40
CA GLN A 156 0.62 -8.60 12.18
C GLN A 156 1.59 -9.78 12.05
N PHE A 157 2.65 -9.61 11.25
CA PHE A 157 3.69 -10.63 11.08
C PHE A 157 4.31 -11.02 12.43
N PHE A 158 4.64 -10.06 13.31
CA PHE A 158 5.16 -10.36 14.65
C PHE A 158 4.18 -11.11 15.54
N ARG A 159 2.87 -10.91 15.34
CA ARG A 159 1.82 -11.68 16.02
C ARG A 159 1.72 -13.11 15.47
N GLU A 160 1.84 -13.29 14.15
CA GLU A 160 1.89 -14.61 13.52
C GLU A 160 3.11 -15.40 14.00
N VAL A 161 4.26 -14.74 14.12
CA VAL A 161 5.50 -15.31 14.70
C VAL A 161 5.30 -15.74 16.15
N GLU A 162 4.60 -14.92 16.95
CA GLU A 162 4.24 -15.27 18.33
C GLU A 162 3.36 -16.52 18.39
N LEU A 163 2.30 -16.57 17.57
CA LEU A 163 1.32 -17.67 17.57
C LEU A 163 1.91 -18.99 17.06
N THR A 164 2.89 -18.92 16.15
CA THR A 164 3.58 -20.11 15.60
C THR A 164 4.75 -20.58 16.48
N GLY A 165 5.10 -19.84 17.54
CA GLY A 165 6.24 -20.16 18.39
C GLY A 165 7.59 -20.08 17.67
N THR A 166 7.67 -19.34 16.57
CA THR A 166 8.90 -19.21 15.78
C THR A 166 9.88 -18.24 16.44
N LYS A 167 11.17 -18.59 16.43
CA LYS A 167 12.23 -17.74 17.00
C LYS A 167 12.58 -16.61 16.03
N PHE A 168 12.72 -15.39 16.51
CA PHE A 168 13.13 -14.25 15.67
C PHE A 168 14.46 -14.47 14.95
N THR A 169 15.40 -15.15 15.61
CA THR A 169 16.70 -15.49 15.01
C THR A 169 16.56 -16.43 13.81
N SER A 170 15.56 -17.31 13.79
CA SER A 170 15.29 -18.17 12.63
C SER A 170 14.78 -17.36 11.44
N ILE A 171 13.95 -16.33 11.69
CA ILE A 171 13.44 -15.44 10.64
C ILE A 171 14.59 -14.66 10.02
N ILE A 172 15.46 -14.08 10.87
CA ILE A 172 16.63 -13.33 10.42
C ILE A 172 17.54 -14.25 9.58
N LYS A 173 17.80 -15.48 10.05
CA LYS A 173 18.60 -16.47 9.29
C LYS A 173 17.95 -16.83 7.95
N ALA A 174 16.62 -16.99 7.92
CA ALA A 174 15.90 -17.25 6.69
C ALA A 174 16.05 -16.08 5.69
N GLU A 175 15.91 -14.84 6.15
CA GLU A 175 16.10 -13.65 5.31
C GLU A 175 17.53 -13.58 4.74
N PHE A 176 18.55 -13.81 5.58
CA PHE A 176 19.94 -13.85 5.15
C PHE A 176 20.25 -14.96 4.15
N LEU A 177 19.56 -16.10 4.23
CA LEU A 177 19.69 -17.19 3.26
C LEU A 177 18.93 -16.88 1.97
N MET A 178 17.72 -16.33 2.07
CA MET A 178 16.88 -16.01 0.93
C MET A 178 17.46 -14.89 0.09
N PHE A 179 18.04 -13.85 0.70
CA PHE A 179 18.58 -12.68 0.00
C PHE A 179 19.56 -13.04 -1.14
N PRO A 180 20.66 -13.80 -0.92
CA PRO A 180 21.59 -14.13 -2.00
C PRO A 180 20.96 -15.04 -3.06
N ILE A 181 20.10 -15.98 -2.66
CA ILE A 181 19.41 -16.89 -3.59
C ILE A 181 18.49 -16.08 -4.51
N VAL A 182 17.60 -15.26 -3.93
CA VAL A 182 16.66 -14.43 -4.69
C VAL A 182 17.41 -13.44 -5.57
N MET A 183 18.47 -12.80 -5.07
CA MET A 183 19.27 -11.86 -5.85
C MET A 183 19.92 -12.55 -7.06
N PHE A 184 20.58 -13.69 -6.85
CA PHE A 184 21.22 -14.44 -7.93
C PHE A 184 20.22 -14.95 -8.97
N THR A 185 19.13 -15.59 -8.53
CA THR A 185 18.07 -16.08 -9.42
C THR A 185 17.39 -14.93 -10.16
N SER A 186 17.22 -13.76 -9.53
CA SER A 186 16.66 -12.56 -10.17
C SER A 186 17.55 -12.05 -11.30
N PHE A 187 18.89 -12.08 -11.14
CA PHE A 187 19.81 -11.72 -12.23
C PHE A 187 19.72 -12.69 -13.42
N ILE A 188 19.59 -14.00 -13.16
CA ILE A 188 19.37 -14.99 -14.23
C ILE A 188 18.06 -14.68 -14.96
N PHE A 189 16.98 -14.46 -14.22
CA PHE A 189 15.67 -14.19 -14.78
C PHE A 189 15.64 -12.90 -15.61
N TRP A 190 16.24 -11.82 -15.11
CA TRP A 190 16.39 -10.56 -15.87
C TRP A 190 17.21 -10.76 -17.13
N SER A 191 18.32 -11.50 -17.08
CA SER A 191 19.13 -11.81 -18.26
C SER A 191 18.31 -12.54 -19.34
N LEU A 192 17.46 -13.49 -18.95
CA LEU A 192 16.56 -14.19 -19.89
C LEU A 192 15.51 -13.25 -20.50
N LEU A 193 14.89 -12.39 -19.68
CA LEU A 193 13.91 -11.41 -20.17
C LEU A 193 14.50 -10.49 -21.25
N TRP A 194 15.72 -9.99 -21.05
CA TRP A 194 16.37 -9.13 -22.04
C TRP A 194 16.75 -9.86 -23.34
N LYS A 195 16.95 -11.18 -23.30
CA LYS A 195 17.27 -11.98 -24.49
C LYS A 195 16.05 -12.37 -25.32
N LEU A 196 14.86 -12.42 -24.72
CA LEU A 196 13.62 -12.83 -25.41
C LEU A 196 13.11 -11.79 -26.42
N GLY A 197 13.47 -10.51 -26.24
CA GLY A 197 13.09 -9.44 -27.15
C GLY A 197 13.17 -8.07 -26.49
N PRO A 198 13.08 -6.98 -27.28
CA PRO A 198 13.11 -5.63 -26.73
C PRO A 198 11.91 -5.39 -25.80
N ILE A 199 12.14 -4.67 -24.71
CA ILE A 199 11.09 -4.23 -23.78
C ILE A 199 10.96 -2.72 -23.95
N PRO A 200 9.78 -2.17 -24.27
CA PRO A 200 8.49 -2.82 -24.51
C PRO A 200 8.32 -3.39 -25.94
N SER A 201 7.59 -4.50 -26.09
CA SER A 201 7.22 -5.09 -27.39
C SER A 201 5.94 -5.94 -27.30
N ALA A 202 5.44 -6.46 -28.43
CA ALA A 202 4.29 -7.38 -28.47
C ALA A 202 4.52 -8.68 -27.67
N VAL A 203 5.79 -9.06 -27.45
CA VAL A 203 6.18 -10.19 -26.60
C VAL A 203 5.83 -9.93 -25.13
N TYR A 204 5.74 -8.65 -24.74
CA TYR A 204 5.42 -8.16 -23.40
C TYR A 204 4.18 -7.25 -23.40
N PRO A 205 2.96 -7.80 -23.56
CA PRO A 205 1.74 -7.02 -23.73
C PRO A 205 1.44 -6.05 -22.58
N TYR A 206 1.74 -6.46 -21.34
CA TYR A 206 1.55 -5.60 -20.17
C TYR A 206 2.48 -4.38 -20.21
N ALA A 207 3.78 -4.59 -20.45
CA ALA A 207 4.75 -3.50 -20.53
C ALA A 207 4.41 -2.55 -21.69
N ALA A 208 4.09 -3.09 -22.88
CA ALA A 208 3.73 -2.29 -24.04
C ALA A 208 2.49 -1.42 -23.82
N LYS A 209 1.52 -1.88 -23.03
CA LYS A 209 0.26 -1.15 -22.80
C LYS A 209 0.29 -0.22 -21.58
N PHE A 210 0.89 -0.67 -20.48
CA PHE A 210 0.81 0.04 -19.19
C PHE A 210 2.05 0.89 -18.90
N TRP A 211 3.24 0.59 -19.43
CA TRP A 211 4.41 1.44 -19.15
C TRP A 211 4.30 2.84 -19.74
N PRO A 212 3.90 3.04 -21.02
CA PRO A 212 3.70 4.39 -21.55
C PRO A 212 2.65 5.16 -20.75
N LEU A 213 1.63 4.46 -20.26
CA LEU A 213 0.56 5.00 -19.43
C LEU A 213 1.09 5.51 -18.08
N ASN A 214 1.84 4.66 -17.38
CA ASN A 214 2.42 4.98 -16.08
C ASN A 214 3.48 6.08 -16.22
N ALA A 215 4.30 6.04 -17.28
CA ALA A 215 5.29 7.07 -17.59
C ALA A 215 4.61 8.42 -17.85
N THR A 216 3.52 8.44 -18.62
CA THR A 216 2.73 9.66 -18.87
C THR A 216 2.21 10.24 -17.55
N MET A 217 1.66 9.40 -16.67
CA MET A 217 1.20 9.82 -15.35
C MET A 217 2.32 10.36 -14.47
N GLN A 218 3.45 9.67 -14.43
CA GLN A 218 4.62 10.09 -13.65
C GLN A 218 5.17 11.44 -14.14
N CYS A 219 5.22 11.64 -15.47
CA CYS A 219 5.59 12.92 -16.07
C CYS A 219 4.58 14.03 -15.75
N LEU A 220 3.27 13.73 -15.72
CA LEU A 220 2.23 14.71 -15.37
C LEU A 220 2.39 15.25 -13.94
N TRP A 221 2.80 14.39 -13.01
CA TRP A 221 3.11 14.78 -11.63
C TRP A 221 4.44 15.54 -11.54
N SER A 222 5.46 15.12 -12.30
CA SER A 222 6.77 15.74 -12.25
C SER A 222 6.82 17.15 -12.86
N THR A 223 5.96 17.45 -13.84
CA THR A 223 5.81 18.82 -14.37
C THR A 223 5.18 19.78 -13.36
N ALA A 224 4.41 19.27 -12.38
CA ALA A 224 3.79 20.09 -11.34
C ALA A 224 4.83 20.85 -10.50
N THR A 225 6.02 20.27 -10.28
CA THR A 225 7.10 20.95 -9.55
C THR A 225 7.88 21.95 -10.42
N ILE A 226 7.86 21.82 -11.75
CA ILE A 226 8.54 22.73 -12.68
C ILE A 226 7.66 23.96 -12.97
N GLU A 227 6.48 23.76 -13.56
CA GLU A 227 5.72 24.85 -14.20
C GLU A 227 4.71 25.51 -13.26
N GLY A 228 4.29 24.83 -12.17
CA GLY A 228 3.39 25.39 -11.14
C GLY A 228 1.96 25.58 -11.58
N ARG A 229 1.71 25.52 -12.89
CA ARG A 229 0.42 25.27 -13.52
C ARG A 229 0.58 24.04 -14.41
N SER A 230 0.56 22.86 -13.79
CA SER A 230 0.31 21.66 -14.57
C SER A 230 -1.21 21.50 -14.71
N TRP A 231 -1.65 21.02 -15.87
CA TRP A 231 -3.06 20.65 -16.10
C TRP A 231 -3.61 19.75 -14.97
N LEU A 232 -2.75 18.94 -14.36
CA LEU A 232 -3.07 18.12 -13.18
C LEU A 232 -3.49 18.95 -11.96
N LEU A 233 -2.75 20.03 -11.64
CA LEU A 233 -3.08 20.90 -10.51
C LEU A 233 -4.39 21.65 -10.75
N GLU A 234 -4.68 22.02 -12.00
CA GLU A 234 -5.96 22.62 -12.39
C GLU A 234 -7.13 21.63 -12.31
N SER A 235 -6.87 20.34 -12.51
CA SER A 235 -7.84 19.27 -12.29
C SER A 235 -8.14 19.00 -10.81
N ILE A 236 -7.31 19.48 -9.86
CA ILE A 236 -7.61 19.42 -8.43
C ILE A 236 -8.62 20.52 -8.08
N LYS A 237 -9.91 20.16 -8.16
CA LYS A 237 -11.00 21.10 -7.90
C LYS A 237 -11.44 20.98 -6.45
N TRP A 238 -11.25 22.07 -5.69
CA TRP A 238 -11.67 22.15 -4.28
C TRP A 238 -13.15 21.79 -4.07
N GLN A 239 -14.01 22.14 -5.04
CA GLN A 239 -15.43 21.78 -5.02
C GLN A 239 -15.65 20.25 -4.96
N TYR A 240 -14.88 19.47 -5.73
CA TYR A 240 -14.98 18.01 -5.72
C TYR A 240 -14.31 17.39 -4.49
N ILE A 241 -13.27 18.01 -3.93
CA ILE A 241 -12.69 17.61 -2.64
C ILE A 241 -13.72 17.79 -1.53
N LEU A 242 -14.37 18.96 -1.45
CA LEU A 242 -15.43 19.22 -0.47
C LEU A 242 -16.62 18.30 -0.68
N ALA A 243 -17.03 18.05 -1.93
CA ALA A 243 -18.09 17.10 -2.23
C ALA A 243 -17.71 15.68 -1.80
N GLY A 244 -16.48 15.23 -2.07
CA GLY A 244 -15.96 13.94 -1.61
C GLY A 244 -15.92 13.84 -0.08
N GLY A 245 -15.51 14.91 0.60
CA GLY A 245 -15.53 14.99 2.06
C GLY A 245 -16.96 15.00 2.64
N ALA A 246 -17.89 15.68 1.99
CA ALA A 246 -19.31 15.69 2.35
C ALA A 246 -19.95 14.31 2.14
N ILE A 247 -19.63 13.63 1.03
CA ILE A 247 -20.08 12.25 0.78
C ILE A 247 -19.49 11.31 1.82
N GLY A 248 -18.19 11.39 2.12
CA GLY A 248 -17.55 10.56 3.13
C GLY A 248 -18.14 10.77 4.53
N SER A 249 -18.34 12.02 4.93
CA SER A 249 -18.94 12.37 6.22
C SER A 249 -20.43 11.98 6.27
N GLY A 250 -21.15 12.15 5.17
CA GLY A 250 -22.54 11.74 5.01
C GLY A 250 -22.70 10.22 5.09
N LEU A 251 -21.81 9.45 4.48
CA LEU A 251 -21.77 7.99 4.60
C LEU A 251 -21.49 7.56 6.05
N LEU A 252 -20.59 8.27 6.75
CA LEU A 252 -20.34 8.02 8.16
C LEU A 252 -21.60 8.30 9.00
N ALA A 253 -22.24 9.44 8.81
CA ALA A 253 -23.47 9.81 9.51
C ALA A 253 -24.61 8.83 9.23
N PHE A 254 -24.76 8.41 7.97
CA PHE A 254 -25.75 7.42 7.53
C PHE A 254 -25.52 6.05 8.16
N THR A 255 -24.28 5.56 8.14
CA THR A 255 -23.94 4.27 8.76
C THR A 255 -24.10 4.32 10.28
N HIS A 256 -23.77 5.45 10.91
CA HIS A 256 -23.99 5.66 12.34
C HIS A 256 -25.48 5.71 12.70
N PHE A 257 -26.29 6.43 11.92
CA PHE A 257 -27.75 6.52 12.11
C PHE A 257 -28.42 5.15 12.03
N LEU A 258 -28.03 4.33 11.05
CA LEU A 258 -28.52 2.96 10.91
C LEU A 258 -27.88 1.95 11.88
N LYS A 259 -27.00 2.40 12.78
CA LYS A 259 -26.24 1.56 13.72
C LYS A 259 -25.48 0.41 13.03
N LEU A 260 -25.01 0.66 11.80
CA LEU A 260 -24.26 -0.32 11.04
C LEU A 260 -22.81 -0.41 11.55
N PRO A 261 -22.16 -1.59 11.46
CA PRO A 261 -20.77 -1.75 11.88
C PRO A 261 -19.83 -0.80 11.12
N MET A 262 -18.80 -0.26 11.78
CA MET A 262 -17.79 0.60 11.13
C MET A 262 -17.11 -0.08 9.93
N LEU A 263 -16.96 -1.40 9.95
CA LEU A 263 -16.48 -2.20 8.82
C LEU A 263 -17.29 -1.95 7.53
N PHE A 264 -18.61 -1.73 7.65
CA PHE A 264 -19.47 -1.45 6.49
C PHE A 264 -19.15 -0.08 5.88
N PHE A 265 -18.87 0.92 6.71
CA PHE A 265 -18.43 2.24 6.25
C PHE A 265 -17.10 2.16 5.47
N TYR A 266 -16.11 1.44 6.01
CA TYR A 266 -14.83 1.24 5.31
C TYR A 266 -14.99 0.46 4.00
N GLY A 267 -15.87 -0.55 3.96
CA GLY A 267 -16.18 -1.28 2.73
C GLY A 267 -16.85 -0.41 1.66
N LEU A 268 -17.78 0.46 2.05
CA LEU A 268 -18.41 1.41 1.13
C LEU A 268 -17.41 2.42 0.56
N LEU A 269 -16.57 3.01 1.42
CA LEU A 269 -15.53 3.94 0.98
C LEU A 269 -14.48 3.26 0.10
N GLY A 270 -14.06 2.04 0.43
CA GLY A 270 -13.13 1.26 -0.39
C GLY A 270 -13.67 0.87 -1.77
N GLY A 271 -15.00 0.84 -1.93
CA GLY A 271 -15.66 0.63 -3.22
C GLY A 271 -15.79 1.89 -4.08
N LEU A 272 -15.61 3.09 -3.52
CA LEU A 272 -15.72 4.34 -4.27
C LEU A 272 -14.54 4.48 -5.24
N GLY A 273 -14.85 4.65 -6.52
CA GLY A 273 -13.84 4.76 -7.58
C GLY A 273 -13.23 3.43 -8.00
N GLY A 274 -13.65 2.33 -7.38
CA GLY A 274 -13.28 0.98 -7.78
C GLY A 274 -13.92 0.61 -9.12
N TRP A 275 -13.19 -0.16 -9.92
CA TRP A 275 -13.76 -0.69 -11.15
C TRP A 275 -14.78 -1.80 -10.85
N PRO A 276 -15.91 -1.85 -11.58
CA PRO A 276 -16.93 -2.87 -11.37
C PRO A 276 -16.40 -4.31 -11.42
N HIS A 277 -15.40 -4.57 -12.28
CA HIS A 277 -14.80 -5.90 -12.41
C HIS A 277 -14.03 -6.37 -11.17
N GLY A 278 -13.62 -5.47 -10.27
CA GLY A 278 -13.01 -5.84 -8.99
C GLY A 278 -14.06 -5.97 -7.87
N SER A 279 -15.00 -5.03 -7.81
CA SER A 279 -15.98 -4.96 -6.73
C SER A 279 -17.07 -6.02 -6.83
N ILE A 280 -17.54 -6.34 -8.04
CA ILE A 280 -18.62 -7.31 -8.26
C ILE A 280 -18.19 -8.73 -7.84
N PRO A 281 -17.03 -9.27 -8.28
CA PRO A 281 -16.57 -10.59 -7.82
C PRO A 281 -16.33 -10.64 -6.31
N LEU A 282 -15.81 -9.57 -5.72
CA LEU A 282 -15.62 -9.48 -4.27
C LEU A 282 -16.97 -9.60 -3.53
N MET A 283 -17.99 -8.91 -4.02
CA MET A 283 -19.35 -9.00 -3.48
C MET A 283 -19.92 -10.42 -3.65
N PHE A 284 -19.79 -11.03 -4.83
CA PHE A 284 -20.22 -12.41 -5.06
C PHE A 284 -19.52 -13.41 -4.13
N GLY A 285 -18.21 -13.27 -3.93
CA GLY A 285 -17.44 -14.09 -2.99
C GLY A 285 -17.95 -13.95 -1.55
N GLY A 286 -18.23 -12.71 -1.11
CA GLY A 286 -18.81 -12.45 0.21
C GLY A 286 -20.22 -13.02 0.38
N LEU A 287 -21.07 -12.90 -0.64
CA LEU A 287 -22.43 -13.45 -0.65
C LEU A 287 -22.41 -14.99 -0.61
N LEU A 288 -21.56 -15.63 -1.42
CA LEU A 288 -21.37 -17.09 -1.41
C LEU A 288 -20.85 -17.56 -0.04
N GLY A 289 -19.86 -16.86 0.52
CA GLY A 289 -19.34 -17.10 1.87
C GLY A 289 -20.44 -17.07 2.93
N ARG A 290 -21.30 -16.05 2.91
CA ARG A 290 -22.35 -15.85 3.92
C ARG A 290 -23.56 -16.75 3.74
N TYR A 291 -24.06 -16.91 2.52
CA TYR A 291 -25.34 -17.55 2.27
C TYR A 291 -25.24 -19.03 1.90
N VAL A 292 -24.13 -19.45 1.28
CA VAL A 292 -23.94 -20.84 0.87
C VAL A 292 -23.01 -21.56 1.84
N PHE A 293 -21.77 -21.08 1.98
CA PHE A 293 -20.76 -21.80 2.75
C PHE A 293 -20.98 -21.75 4.25
N ALA A 294 -21.33 -20.60 4.82
CA ALA A 294 -21.64 -20.51 6.24
C ALA A 294 -22.92 -21.28 6.64
N LYS A 295 -23.88 -21.47 5.72
CA LYS A 295 -25.06 -22.32 5.95
C LYS A 295 -24.73 -23.81 5.83
N ARG A 296 -23.88 -24.20 4.88
CA ARG A 296 -23.51 -25.60 4.61
C ARG A 296 -22.53 -26.17 5.64
N TYR A 297 -21.50 -25.42 6.00
CA TYR A 297 -20.40 -25.92 6.85
C TYR A 297 -20.51 -25.50 8.31
N GLY A 298 -21.34 -24.50 8.61
CA GLY A 298 -21.37 -23.83 9.92
C GLY A 298 -20.57 -22.52 9.91
N LYS A 299 -20.98 -21.55 10.75
CA LYS A 299 -20.39 -20.20 10.77
C LYS A 299 -18.95 -20.19 11.29
N GLU A 300 -18.64 -20.98 12.31
CA GLU A 300 -17.31 -20.97 12.95
C GLU A 300 -16.28 -21.73 12.11
N THR A 301 -16.65 -22.93 11.67
CA THR A 301 -15.86 -23.76 10.74
C THR A 301 -15.55 -23.02 9.44
N TRP A 302 -16.51 -22.34 8.82
CA TRP A 302 -16.26 -21.56 7.61
C TRP A 302 -15.27 -20.41 7.84
N LYS A 303 -15.37 -19.70 8.98
CA LYS A 303 -14.44 -18.63 9.33
C LYS A 303 -12.99 -19.13 9.48
N SER A 304 -12.80 -20.36 9.95
CA SER A 304 -11.47 -20.98 10.05
C SER A 304 -10.97 -21.52 8.71
N TYR A 305 -11.86 -22.04 7.86
CA TYR A 305 -11.49 -22.60 6.55
C TYR A 305 -11.23 -21.53 5.48
N ALA A 306 -11.91 -20.39 5.52
CA ALA A 306 -11.76 -19.35 4.49
C ALA A 306 -10.31 -18.83 4.36
N PRO A 307 -9.57 -18.52 5.44
CA PRO A 307 -8.16 -18.16 5.35
C PRO A 307 -7.26 -19.27 4.79
N VAL A 308 -7.53 -20.53 5.17
CA VAL A 308 -6.76 -21.69 4.68
C VAL A 308 -6.98 -21.91 3.18
N LEU A 309 -8.24 -21.80 2.73
CA LEU A 309 -8.59 -21.89 1.31
C LEU A 309 -7.93 -20.76 0.51
N LEU A 310 -7.95 -19.53 1.03
CA LEU A 310 -7.29 -18.38 0.41
C LEU A 310 -5.78 -18.62 0.31
N ALA A 311 -5.13 -19.05 1.39
CA ALA A 311 -3.69 -19.33 1.40
C ALA A 311 -3.32 -20.44 0.39
N GLY A 312 -4.09 -21.53 0.35
CA GLY A 312 -3.91 -22.62 -0.60
C GLY A 312 -4.10 -22.17 -2.05
N TYR A 313 -5.14 -21.38 -2.33
CA TYR A 313 -5.41 -20.83 -3.65
C TYR A 313 -4.30 -19.86 -4.09
N SER A 314 -3.88 -18.94 -3.23
CA SER A 314 -2.80 -17.99 -3.51
C SER A 314 -1.47 -18.70 -3.79
N CYS A 315 -1.14 -19.74 -3.00
CA CYS A 315 0.03 -20.57 -3.23
C CYS A 315 -0.05 -21.30 -4.59
N GLY A 316 -1.18 -21.96 -4.88
CA GLY A 316 -1.40 -22.65 -6.15
C GLY A 316 -1.33 -21.71 -7.36
N MET A 317 -1.93 -20.53 -7.27
CA MET A 317 -1.84 -19.49 -8.30
C MET A 317 -0.40 -19.06 -8.55
N GLY A 318 0.41 -18.90 -7.49
CA GLY A 318 1.83 -18.58 -7.60
C GLY A 318 2.62 -19.68 -8.31
N LEU A 319 2.43 -20.94 -7.90
CA LEU A 319 3.12 -22.10 -8.49
C LEU A 319 2.75 -22.31 -9.96
N ILE A 320 1.47 -22.28 -10.30
CA ILE A 320 0.99 -22.41 -11.68
C ILE A 320 1.45 -21.22 -12.53
N GLY A 321 1.44 -20.00 -11.96
CA GLY A 321 1.96 -18.81 -12.63
C GLY A 321 3.43 -18.94 -12.99
N MET A 322 4.27 -19.39 -12.04
CA MET A 322 5.69 -19.63 -12.29
C MET A 322 5.92 -20.73 -13.32
N ALA A 323 5.19 -21.85 -13.24
CA ALA A 323 5.26 -22.91 -14.23
C ALA A 323 4.85 -22.42 -15.63
N GLY A 324 3.77 -21.63 -15.71
CA GLY A 324 3.31 -21.03 -16.96
C GLY A 324 4.34 -20.08 -17.58
N ILE A 325 4.99 -19.26 -16.76
CA ILE A 325 6.09 -18.39 -17.22
C ILE A 325 7.27 -19.23 -17.72
N ALA A 326 7.65 -20.28 -16.99
CA ALA A 326 8.74 -21.17 -17.41
C ALA A 326 8.45 -21.84 -18.76
N VAL A 327 7.24 -22.37 -18.96
CA VAL A 327 6.80 -22.96 -20.23
C VAL A 327 6.77 -21.90 -21.35
N ALA A 328 6.25 -20.71 -21.06
CA ALA A 328 6.23 -19.61 -22.03
C ALA A 328 7.65 -19.19 -22.46
N PHE A 329 8.61 -19.19 -21.53
CA PHE A 329 10.01 -18.89 -21.84
C PHE A 329 10.65 -19.99 -22.69
N ILE A 330 10.42 -21.27 -22.37
CA ILE A 330 10.92 -22.38 -23.20
C ILE A 330 10.33 -22.27 -24.61
N SER A 331 9.01 -22.07 -24.73
CA SER A 331 8.33 -21.93 -26.02
C SER A 331 8.88 -20.76 -26.85
N LYS A 332 9.05 -19.58 -26.24
CA LYS A 332 9.57 -18.38 -26.92
C LYS A 332 11.08 -18.44 -27.20
N SER A 333 11.84 -19.23 -26.46
CA SER A 333 13.27 -19.45 -26.74
C SER A 333 13.49 -20.40 -27.91
N VAL A 334 12.53 -21.31 -28.17
CA VAL A 334 12.55 -22.24 -29.31
C VAL A 334 12.00 -21.59 -30.58
N TYR A 335 10.94 -20.76 -30.47
CA TYR A 335 10.37 -19.99 -31.57
C TYR A 335 10.98 -18.58 -31.67
N GLN A 336 12.30 -18.48 -31.85
CA GLN A 336 12.89 -17.26 -32.39
C GLN A 336 12.87 -17.36 -33.93
N MET A 337 11.72 -17.11 -34.55
CA MET A 337 11.70 -16.94 -36.01
C MET A 337 12.39 -15.61 -36.36
N PRO A 338 13.38 -15.59 -37.28
CA PRO A 338 14.19 -14.39 -37.54
C PRO A 338 13.49 -13.29 -38.35
N PHE A 339 12.16 -13.30 -38.50
CA PHE A 339 11.43 -12.38 -39.38
C PHE A 339 10.08 -11.99 -38.79
#